data_AF-A0A1F6Z9Y5-F1
#
_entry.id   AF-A0A1F6Z9Y5-F1
#
_cell.length_a   1.000
_cell.length_b   1.000
_cell.length_c   1.000
_cell.angle_alpha   90.00
_cell.angle_beta   90.00
_cell.angle_gamma   90.00
#
_symmetry.space_group_name_H-M   'P 1'
#
loop_
_entity.id
_entity.type
_entity.pdbx_description
1 polymer ?
#
loop_
_entity_poly.entity_id
_entity_poly.type
_entity_poly.pdbx_seq_one_letter_code
_entity_poly.pdbx_strand_id
1 'polypeptide(L)'
;MKIKPEDILFWILIALIVGLAIWKLVGSPTDTASLISLALFVAGSEILIWKTIFKIDKKTSVGFIKLRNDIDKRFTQMDNSFEKNNQMILNKLENIEDKLRRRQK
;
A
#
# COMPACT_ATOMS: atom_id res chain seq x y z
N MET A 1 -19.36 10.62 -8.75
CA MET A 1 -18.62 9.37 -9.05
C MET A 1 -17.54 9.71 -10.06
N LYS A 2 -16.24 9.73 -9.68
CA LYS A 2 -15.16 10.04 -10.63
C LYS A 2 -14.79 8.76 -11.36
N ILE A 3 -15.27 8.60 -12.58
CA ILE A 3 -14.91 7.47 -13.44
C ILE A 3 -13.40 7.60 -13.71
N LYS A 4 -12.63 6.56 -13.38
CA LYS A 4 -11.20 6.56 -13.68
C LYS A 4 -11.00 6.27 -15.17
N PRO A 5 -9.99 6.87 -15.81
CA PRO A 5 -9.69 6.58 -17.21
C PRO A 5 -9.41 5.10 -17.45
N GLU A 6 -8.93 4.38 -16.43
CA GLU A 6 -8.73 2.94 -16.42
C GLU A 6 -10.04 2.16 -16.59
N ASP A 7 -11.13 2.61 -15.94
CA ASP A 7 -12.45 1.99 -16.05
C ASP A 7 -13.04 2.22 -17.44
N ILE A 8 -12.85 3.42 -18.02
CA ILE A 8 -13.30 3.74 -19.39
C ILE A 8 -12.60 2.83 -20.40
N LEU A 9 -11.29 2.64 -20.24
CA LEU A 9 -10.48 1.77 -21.12
C LEU A 9 -10.94 0.31 -21.04
N PHE A 10 -11.32 -0.16 -19.85
CA PHE A 10 -11.88 -1.49 -19.64
C PHE A 10 -13.23 -1.68 -20.35
N TRP A 11 -14.15 -0.71 -20.22
CA TRP A 11 -15.44 -0.74 -20.90
C TRP A 11 -15.31 -0.68 -22.42
N ILE A 12 -14.37 0.11 -22.95
CA ILE A 12 -14.05 0.15 -24.38
C ILE A 12 -13.55 -1.22 -24.86
N LEU A 13 -12.64 -1.86 -24.11
CA LEU A 13 -12.12 -3.19 -24.44
C LEU A 13 -13.23 -4.25 -24.50
N ILE A 14 -14.14 -4.24 -23.52
CA ILE A 14 -15.30 -5.15 -23.50
C ILE A 14 -16.20 -4.90 -24.71
N ALA A 15 -16.54 -3.64 -24.97
CA ALA A 15 -17.39 -3.27 -26.11
C ALA A 15 -16.78 -3.71 -27.44
N LEU A 16 -15.45 -3.65 -27.57
CA LEU A 16 -14.73 -4.05 -28.78
C LEU A 16 -14.80 -5.57 -29.02
N ILE A 17 -14.65 -6.39 -27.97
CA ILE A 17 -14.75 -7.85 -28.07
C ILE A 17 -16.18 -8.30 -28.34
N VAL A 18 -17.14 -7.73 -27.62
CA VAL A 18 -18.57 -8.03 -27.80
C VAL A 18 -19.00 -7.61 -29.19
N GLY A 19 -18.55 -6.43 -29.65
CA GLY A 19 -18.75 -5.96 -31.01
C GLY A 19 -18.22 -6.94 -32.05
N LEU A 20 -16.99 -7.45 -31.89
CA LEU A 20 -16.40 -8.44 -32.79
C LEU A 20 -17.09 -9.81 -32.75
N ALA A 21 -17.57 -10.25 -31.59
CA ALA A 21 -18.33 -11.48 -31.43
C ALA A 21 -19.69 -11.39 -32.15
N ILE A 22 -20.40 -10.27 -31.98
CA ILE A 22 -21.64 -9.98 -32.70
C ILE A 22 -21.36 -9.87 -34.20
N TRP A 23 -20.26 -9.21 -34.58
CA TRP A 23 -19.85 -9.06 -35.98
C TRP A 23 -19.53 -10.43 -36.62
N LYS A 24 -18.94 -11.37 -35.87
CA LYS A 24 -18.71 -12.75 -36.32
C LYS A 24 -20.01 -13.52 -36.58
N LEU A 25 -21.04 -13.31 -35.76
CA LEU A 25 -22.35 -13.93 -35.95
C LEU A 25 -23.09 -13.40 -37.19
N VAL A 26 -22.81 -12.16 -37.60
CA VAL A 26 -23.39 -11.54 -38.81
C VAL A 26 -22.61 -11.94 -40.09
N GLY A 27 -21.53 -12.71 -39.96
CA GLY A 27 -20.87 -13.38 -41.08
C GLY A 27 -19.62 -12.69 -41.65
N SER A 28 -18.98 -11.75 -40.93
CA SER A 28 -17.79 -11.08 -41.47
C SER A 28 -16.83 -10.54 -40.40
N PRO A 29 -16.10 -11.41 -39.71
CA PRO A 29 -14.66 -11.32 -39.88
C PRO A 29 -14.07 -12.64 -40.32
N THR A 30 -13.03 -12.56 -41.14
CA THR A 30 -12.14 -13.68 -41.41
C THR A 30 -11.59 -14.23 -40.09
N ASP A 31 -11.38 -15.55 -40.00
CA ASP A 31 -10.91 -16.18 -38.75
C ASP A 31 -9.63 -15.52 -38.22
N THR A 32 -8.76 -15.05 -39.11
CA THR A 32 -7.57 -14.26 -38.81
C THR A 32 -7.86 -13.02 -37.97
N ALA A 33 -8.90 -12.24 -38.30
CA ALA A 33 -9.27 -11.03 -37.55
C ALA A 33 -9.83 -11.37 -36.17
N SER A 34 -10.58 -12.46 -36.05
CA SER A 34 -11.06 -12.95 -34.75
C SER A 34 -9.91 -13.40 -33.84
N LEU A 35 -8.89 -14.04 -34.42
CA LEU A 35 -7.70 -14.51 -33.71
C LEU A 35 -6.81 -13.34 -33.25
N ILE A 36 -6.58 -12.34 -34.11
CA ILE A 36 -5.84 -11.11 -33.77
C ILE A 36 -6.53 -10.37 -32.63
N SER A 37 -7.85 -10.28 -32.67
CA SER A 37 -8.62 -9.57 -31.64
C SER A 37 -8.59 -10.27 -30.29
N LEU A 38 -8.64 -11.60 -30.27
CA LEU A 38 -8.48 -12.39 -29.06
C LEU A 38 -7.07 -12.20 -28.48
N ALA A 39 -6.03 -12.24 -29.31
CA ALA A 39 -4.66 -12.01 -28.88
C ALA A 39 -4.46 -10.61 -28.29
N LEU A 40 -5.02 -9.57 -28.94
CA LEU A 40 -5.02 -8.20 -28.44
C LEU A 40 -5.78 -8.07 -27.12
N PHE A 41 -6.88 -8.78 -26.95
CA PHE A 41 -7.61 -8.79 -25.70
C PHE A 41 -6.79 -9.40 -24.57
N VAL A 42 -6.21 -10.59 -24.79
CA VAL A 42 -5.38 -11.26 -23.79
C VAL A 42 -4.21 -10.38 -23.41
N ALA A 43 -3.46 -9.87 -24.38
CA ALA A 43 -2.32 -8.97 -24.15
C ALA A 43 -2.74 -7.68 -23.40
N GLY A 44 -3.84 -7.06 -23.80
CA GLY A 44 -4.37 -5.86 -23.13
C GLY A 44 -4.80 -6.14 -21.69
N SER A 45 -5.48 -7.26 -21.45
CA SER A 45 -5.91 -7.68 -20.11
C SER A 45 -4.73 -7.97 -19.19
N GLU A 46 -3.68 -8.62 -19.71
CA GLU A 46 -2.47 -8.95 -18.97
C GLU A 46 -1.71 -7.68 -18.56
N ILE A 47 -1.55 -6.71 -19.47
CA ILE A 47 -0.91 -5.41 -19.17
C ILE A 47 -1.67 -4.66 -18.07
N LEU A 48 -3.01 -4.66 -18.09
CA LEU A 48 -3.82 -4.01 -17.06
C LEU A 48 -3.67 -4.69 -15.69
N ILE A 49 -3.60 -6.02 -15.66
CA ILE A 49 -3.36 -6.80 -14.45
C ILE A 49 -1.96 -6.46 -13.89
N TRP A 50 -0.92 -6.52 -14.72
CA TRP A 50 0.44 -6.16 -14.32
C TRP A 50 0.52 -4.75 -13.75
N LYS A 51 -0.08 -3.76 -14.42
CA LYS A 51 -0.12 -2.38 -13.94
C LYS A 51 -0.77 -2.26 -12.57
N THR A 52 -1.83 -3.03 -12.32
CA THR A 52 -2.52 -3.06 -11.03
C THR A 52 -1.65 -3.69 -9.95
N ILE A 53 -1.02 -4.84 -10.25
CA ILE A 53 -0.09 -5.53 -9.35
C ILE A 53 1.07 -4.60 -8.97
N PHE A 54 1.72 -3.95 -9.94
CA PHE A 54 2.80 -2.99 -9.69
C PHE A 54 2.34 -1.79 -8.84
N LYS A 55 1.11 -1.29 -9.05
CA LYS A 55 0.56 -0.19 -8.26
C LYS A 55 0.31 -0.61 -6.81
N ILE A 56 -0.13 -1.85 -6.58
CA ILE A 56 -0.27 -2.44 -5.25
C ILE A 56 1.11 -2.59 -4.61
N ASP A 57 2.05 -3.22 -5.30
CA ASP A 57 3.40 -3.46 -4.80
C ASP A 57 4.10 -2.16 -4.38
N LYS A 58 4.07 -1.13 -5.24
CA LYS A 58 4.60 0.20 -4.90
C LYS A 58 3.94 0.80 -3.66
N LYS A 59 2.62 0.70 -3.52
CA LYS A 59 1.90 1.21 -2.34
C LYS A 59 2.29 0.44 -1.08
N THR A 60 2.41 -0.87 -1.19
CA THR A 60 2.81 -1.76 -0.10
C THR A 60 4.24 -1.44 0.36
N SER A 61 5.18 -1.27 -0.57
CA SER A 61 6.56 -0.86 -0.28
C SER A 61 6.62 0.49 0.44
N VAL A 62 5.90 1.51 -0.05
CA VAL A 62 5.80 2.80 0.64
C VAL A 62 5.12 2.66 2.01
N GLY A 63 4.13 1.80 2.13
CA GLY A 63 3.45 1.48 3.39
C GLY A 63 4.42 0.89 4.42
N PHE A 64 5.25 -0.07 4.02
CA PHE A 64 6.29 -0.66 4.87
C PHE A 64 7.33 0.35 5.31
N ILE A 65 7.77 1.26 4.43
CA ILE A 65 8.70 2.33 4.80
C ILE A 65 8.09 3.25 5.86
N LYS A 66 6.82 3.64 5.70
CA LYS A 66 6.12 4.46 6.69
C LYS A 66 5.98 3.74 8.02
N LEU A 67 5.58 2.47 7.99
CA LEU A 67 5.45 1.64 9.19
C LEU A 67 6.79 1.55 9.93
N ARG A 68 7.89 1.30 9.22
CA ARG A 68 9.24 1.29 9.80
C ARG A 68 9.58 2.61 10.46
N ASN A 69 9.35 3.73 9.78
CA ASN A 69 9.63 5.06 10.34
C ASN A 69 8.78 5.36 11.58
N ASP A 70 7.51 4.91 11.60
CA ASP A 70 6.63 5.09 12.77
C ASP A 70 7.05 4.21 13.93
N ILE A 71 7.53 2.99 13.67
CA ILE A 71 8.11 2.10 14.66
C ILE A 71 9.38 2.72 15.26
N ASP A 72 10.31 3.19 14.43
CA ASP A 72 11.54 3.83 14.88
C ASP A 72 11.26 5.05 15.76
N LYS A 73 10.30 5.91 15.36
CA LYS A 73 9.86 7.05 16.18
C LYS A 73 9.29 6.62 17.52
N ARG A 74 8.47 5.57 17.55
CA ARG A 74 7.89 5.05 18.81
C ARG A 74 8.97 4.50 19.72
N PHE A 75 9.96 3.78 19.18
CA PHE A 75 11.10 3.30 19.97
C PHE A 75 11.91 4.45 20.55
N THR A 76 12.26 5.46 19.76
CA THR A 76 12.98 6.65 20.27
C THR A 76 12.17 7.39 21.35
N GLN A 77 10.86 7.55 21.18
CA GLN A 77 10.00 8.15 22.20
C GLN A 77 9.96 7.33 23.48
N MET A 78 9.96 6.01 23.34
CA MET A 78 9.98 5.08 24.47
C MET A 78 11.30 5.16 25.24
N ASP A 79 12.44 5.14 24.54
CA ASP A 79 13.77 5.28 25.14
C ASP A 79 13.89 6.61 25.91
N ASN A 80 13.50 7.73 25.30
CA ASN A 80 13.50 9.03 25.95
C ASN A 80 12.59 9.06 27.20
N SER A 81 11.46 8.36 27.15
CA SER A 81 10.53 8.27 28.28
C SER A 81 11.09 7.41 29.41
N PHE A 82 11.78 6.32 29.09
CA PHE A 82 12.49 5.48 30.06
C PHE A 82 13.61 6.25 30.74
N GLU A 83 14.43 6.98 29.97
CA GLU A 83 15.53 7.77 30.52
C GLU A 83 15.01 8.86 31.48
N LYS A 84 13.96 9.58 31.09
CA LYS A 84 13.30 10.57 31.95
C LYS A 84 12.74 9.96 33.23
N ASN A 85 12.10 8.79 33.12
CA ASN A 85 11.57 8.08 34.29
C ASN A 85 12.69 7.61 35.23
N ASN A 86 13.79 7.09 34.69
CA ASN A 86 14.96 6.69 35.48
C ASN A 86 15.57 7.87 36.22
N GLN A 87 15.75 9.01 35.56
CA GLN A 87 16.23 10.23 36.23
C GLN A 87 15.27 10.68 37.34
N MET A 88 13.96 10.62 37.11
CA MET A 88 12.96 10.95 38.14
C MET A 88 13.03 10.01 39.34
N ILE A 89 13.27 8.71 39.12
CA ILE A 89 13.44 7.73 40.18
C ILE A 89 14.72 8.01 40.98
N LEU A 90 15.85 8.26 40.31
CA LEU A 90 17.12 8.60 40.95
C LEU A 90 16.99 9.85 41.83
N ASN A 91 16.40 10.92 41.30
CA ASN A 91 16.17 12.15 42.06
C ASN A 91 15.25 11.92 43.28
N LYS A 92 14.27 11.02 43.17
CA LYS A 92 13.41 10.65 44.31
C LYS A 92 14.16 9.85 45.36
N LEU A 93 15.02 8.92 44.95
CA LEU A 93 15.84 8.11 45.86
C LEU A 93 16.81 8.99 46.64
N GLU A 94 17.51 9.91 45.96
CA GLU A 94 18.43 10.87 46.58
C GLU A 94 17.71 11.73 47.65
N ASN A 95 16.51 12.24 47.32
CA ASN A 95 15.69 12.99 48.27
C ASN A 95 15.25 12.17 49.50
N ILE A 96 15.01 10.86 49.33
CA ILE A 96 14.66 9.97 50.45
C ILE A 96 15.89 9.71 51.32
N GLU A 97 17.04 9.47 50.71
CA GLU A 97 18.31 9.25 51.41
C GLU A 97 18.69 10.47 52.27
N ASP A 98 18.57 11.67 51.70
CA ASP A 98 18.81 12.93 52.42
C ASP A 98 17.86 13.11 53.61
N LYS A 99 16.58 12.75 53.46
CA LYS A 99 15.61 12.77 54.57
C LYS A 99 15.94 11.78 55.67
N LEU A 100 16.45 10.60 55.32
CA LEU A 100 16.88 9.58 56.29
C LEU A 100 18.13 10.04 57.05
N ARG A 101 19.13 10.59 56.36
CA ARG A 101 20.34 11.17 56.99
C ARG A 101 20.01 12.25 57.99
N ARG A 102 19.04 13.13 57.69
CA ARG A 102 18.60 14.19 58.61
C ARG A 102 17.88 13.67 59.86
N ARG A 103 17.34 12.44 59.84
CA ARG A 103 16.69 11.81 61.00
C ARG A 103 17.63 11.02 61.91
N GLN A 104 18.84 10.72 61.43
CA GLN A 104 19.87 10.00 62.19
C GLN A 104 20.86 10.93 62.92
N LYS A 105 20.80 12.25 62.66
CA LYS A 105 21.44 13.30 63.45
C LYS A 105 20.45 13.89 64.43
#